data_AF-A2EFQ0-F1
#
_entry.id   AF-A2EFQ0-F1
#
_cell.length_a   1.000
_cell.length_b   1.000
_cell.length_c   1.000
_cell.angle_alpha   90.00
_cell.angle_beta   90.00
_cell.angle_gamma   90.00
#
_symmetry.space_group_name_H-M   'P 1'
#
loop_
_entity.id
_entity.type
_entity.pdbx_description
1 polymer ?
#
loop_
_entity_poly.entity_id
_entity_poly.type
_entity_poly.pdbx_seq_one_letter_code
_entity_poly.pdbx_strand_id
1 'polypeptide(L)'
;METDHSFRVNSEYLGQHKSKMVTIVGRIVDKSSDPYIISTTDSKSVRVHKNPSLNDKRFSAEWIEVTGRVQENLDIEESSAIPITSKIDPEAWNQMVKLSHKFKEIF
;
A
#
# COMPACT_ATOMS: atom_id res chain seq x y z
N MET A 1 -4.06 -17.85 12.82
CA MET A 1 -3.99 -16.54 12.13
C MET A 1 -4.87 -16.68 10.91
N GLU A 2 -6.03 -16.05 10.90
CA GLU A 2 -6.75 -15.84 9.64
C GLU A 2 -5.80 -15.10 8.70
N THR A 3 -5.55 -15.64 7.53
CA THR A 3 -5.04 -14.86 6.40
C THR A 3 -6.14 -13.88 6.04
N ASP A 4 -6.11 -12.72 6.70
CA ASP A 4 -7.02 -11.62 6.42
C ASP A 4 -6.76 -11.22 4.96
N HIS A 5 -7.67 -11.58 4.07
CA HIS A 5 -7.53 -11.32 2.63
C HIS A 5 -7.52 -9.80 2.43
N SER A 6 -6.35 -9.25 2.13
CA SER A 6 -6.19 -7.83 1.81
C SER A 6 -6.47 -7.59 0.32
N PHE A 7 -7.20 -6.53 0.01
CA PHE A 7 -7.41 -6.12 -1.36
C PHE A 7 -6.17 -5.40 -1.89
N ARG A 8 -5.63 -5.83 -3.03
CA ARG A 8 -4.58 -5.05 -3.71
C ARG A 8 -5.20 -3.79 -4.31
N VAL A 9 -4.67 -2.63 -3.94
CA VAL A 9 -5.19 -1.32 -4.35
C VAL A 9 -4.05 -0.40 -4.77
N ASN A 10 -4.42 0.66 -5.49
CA ASN A 10 -3.66 1.87 -5.68
C ASN A 10 -4.46 3.03 -5.05
N SER A 11 -4.06 4.29 -5.26
CA SER A 11 -4.78 5.41 -4.65
C SER A 11 -6.23 5.56 -5.14
N GLU A 12 -6.50 5.21 -6.41
CA GLU A 12 -7.81 5.28 -7.06
C GLU A 12 -8.89 4.46 -6.33
N TYR A 13 -8.51 3.29 -5.81
CA TYR A 13 -9.47 2.36 -5.19
C TYR A 13 -9.66 2.58 -3.68
N LEU A 14 -8.84 3.38 -3.00
CA LEU A 14 -8.91 3.53 -1.53
C LEU A 14 -10.31 3.94 -1.03
N GLY A 15 -11.00 4.84 -1.74
CA GLY A 15 -12.35 5.27 -1.38
C GLY A 15 -13.38 4.15 -1.32
N GLN A 16 -13.19 3.08 -2.09
CA GLN A 16 -14.07 1.90 -2.13
C GLN A 16 -13.75 0.90 -1.00
N HIS A 17 -12.63 1.09 -0.31
CA HIS A 17 -12.08 0.18 0.69
C HIS A 17 -11.93 0.82 2.08
N LYS A 18 -12.65 1.91 2.36
CA LYS A 18 -12.73 2.50 3.71
C LYS A 18 -13.03 1.45 4.77
N SER A 19 -12.33 1.54 5.89
CA SER A 19 -12.37 0.60 7.02
C SER A 19 -11.97 -0.84 6.72
N LYS A 20 -11.51 -1.16 5.49
CA LYS A 20 -11.06 -2.51 5.09
C LYS A 20 -9.53 -2.62 5.12
N MET A 21 -9.05 -3.86 5.24
CA MET A 21 -7.65 -4.20 5.03
C MET A 21 -7.30 -4.18 3.54
N VAL A 22 -6.23 -3.49 3.19
CA VAL A 22 -5.71 -3.37 1.82
C VAL A 22 -4.21 -3.59 1.80
N THR A 23 -3.71 -3.99 0.64
CA THR A 23 -2.28 -4.00 0.31
C THR A 23 -2.02 -3.00 -0.79
N ILE A 24 -1.10 -2.06 -0.55
CA ILE A 24 -0.72 -1.01 -1.48
C ILE A 24 0.78 -1.06 -1.72
N VAL A 25 1.19 -0.83 -2.96
CA VAL A 25 2.61 -0.68 -3.32
C VAL A 25 2.88 0.75 -3.73
N GLY A 26 3.96 1.31 -3.19
CA GLY A 26 4.38 2.65 -3.52
C GLY A 26 5.87 2.89 -3.27
N ARG A 27 6.39 3.93 -3.92
CA ARG A 27 7.71 4.47 -3.65
C ARG A 27 7.66 5.35 -2.41
N ILE A 28 8.60 5.16 -1.48
CA ILE A 28 8.73 6.03 -0.32
C ILE A 28 9.20 7.43 -0.78
N VAL A 29 8.39 8.45 -0.51
CA VAL A 29 8.68 9.86 -0.85
C VAL A 29 9.24 10.61 0.36
N ASP A 30 8.64 10.39 1.52
CA ASP A 30 9.11 10.94 2.79
C ASP A 30 8.95 9.88 3.88
N LYS A 31 10.06 9.52 4.53
CA LYS A 31 10.10 8.58 5.67
C LYS A 31 10.40 9.25 7.00
N SER A 32 10.70 10.55 6.99
CA SER A 32 11.09 11.32 8.18
C SER A 32 9.90 11.78 9.00
N SER A 33 8.73 11.88 8.36
CA SER A 33 7.46 12.22 8.98
C SER A 33 6.71 11.01 9.54
N ASP A 34 5.74 11.30 10.41
CA ASP A 34 4.66 10.39 10.80
C ASP A 34 3.33 11.16 10.67
N PRO A 35 2.41 10.75 9.77
CA PRO A 35 2.53 9.64 8.83
C PRO A 35 3.61 9.86 7.76
N TYR A 36 4.21 8.77 7.28
CA TYR A 36 5.11 8.79 6.12
C TYR A 36 4.32 8.84 4.82
N ILE A 37 4.98 9.23 3.73
CA ILE A 37 4.32 9.41 2.43
C ILE A 37 4.91 8.42 1.42
N ILE A 38 4.02 7.70 0.74
CA ILE A 38 4.35 6.91 -0.45
C ILE A 38 3.71 7.53 -1.69
N SER A 39 4.38 7.42 -2.84
CA SER A 39 3.81 7.62 -4.16
C SER A 39 3.41 6.26 -4.71
N THR A 40 2.12 6.05 -4.89
CA THR A 40 1.52 4.80 -5.36
C THR A 40 1.83 4.57 -6.83
N THR A 41 1.53 3.37 -7.32
CA THR A 41 1.79 2.97 -8.72
C THR A 41 0.96 3.74 -9.76
N ASP A 42 -0.11 4.41 -9.35
CA ASP A 42 -0.86 5.42 -10.14
C ASP A 42 -0.34 6.86 -9.94
N SER A 43 0.89 7.00 -9.43
CA SER A 43 1.62 8.27 -9.25
C SER A 43 0.99 9.28 -8.31
N LYS A 44 0.04 8.90 -7.46
CA LYS A 44 -0.52 9.77 -6.42
C LYS A 44 0.10 9.51 -5.06
N SER A 45 -0.03 10.46 -4.15
CA SER A 45 0.53 10.32 -2.80
C SER A 45 -0.51 9.77 -1.83
N VAL A 46 -0.07 8.88 -0.95
CA VAL A 46 -0.87 8.33 0.16
C VAL A 46 -0.07 8.47 1.44
N ARG A 47 -0.75 8.91 2.51
CA ARG A 47 -0.18 8.99 3.85
C ARG A 47 -0.38 7.65 4.56
N VAL A 48 0.68 7.17 5.19
CA VAL A 48 0.68 5.91 5.92
C VAL A 48 1.16 6.17 7.34
N HIS A 49 0.31 5.90 8.33
CA HIS A 49 0.64 6.00 9.75
C HIS A 49 1.48 4.79 10.14
N LYS A 50 2.67 5.04 10.70
CA LYS A 50 3.63 3.98 11.01
C LYS A 50 3.08 3.08 12.11
N ASN A 51 3.28 1.78 11.96
CA ASN A 51 3.15 0.87 13.09
C ASN A 51 4.45 0.91 13.91
N PRO A 52 4.42 1.38 15.18
CA PRO A 52 5.62 1.48 16.01
C PRO A 52 6.19 0.11 16.41
N SER A 53 5.43 -0.98 16.25
CA SER A 53 5.89 -2.34 16.55
C SER A 53 6.75 -2.93 15.42
N LEU A 54 6.76 -2.31 14.23
CA LEU A 54 7.52 -2.78 13.08
C LEU A 54 8.91 -2.14 13.05
N ASN A 55 9.90 -2.89 12.58
CA ASN A 55 11.29 -2.43 12.47
C ASN A 55 11.48 -1.45 11.29
N ASP A 56 12.18 -0.35 11.51
CA ASP A 56 12.48 0.68 10.50
C ASP A 56 13.36 0.20 9.33
N LYS A 57 13.98 -0.99 9.42
CA LYS A 57 14.68 -1.63 8.29
C LYS A 57 13.83 -1.74 7.02
N ARG A 58 12.50 -1.71 7.12
CA ARG A 58 11.57 -1.67 5.97
C ARG A 58 11.74 -0.42 5.08
N PHE A 59 12.29 0.67 5.61
CA PHE A 59 12.58 1.90 4.86
C PHE A 59 13.97 1.91 4.21
N SER A 60 14.64 0.75 4.13
CA SER A 60 15.93 0.59 3.44
C SER A 60 15.80 0.47 1.92
N ALA A 61 14.64 0.08 1.42
CA ALA A 61 14.33 0.04 -0.01
C ALA A 61 13.63 1.33 -0.48
N GLU A 62 13.68 1.61 -1.79
CA GLU A 62 12.94 2.71 -2.41
C GLU A 62 11.44 2.42 -2.46
N TRP A 63 11.08 1.16 -2.71
CA TRP A 63 9.70 0.70 -2.83
C TRP A 63 9.28 -0.16 -1.64
N ILE A 64 8.01 -0.06 -1.29
CA ILE A 64 7.44 -0.76 -0.14
C ILE A 64 6.05 -1.30 -0.50
N GLU A 65 5.77 -2.52 -0.05
CA GLU A 65 4.43 -3.08 0.01
C GLU A 65 3.90 -2.90 1.42
N VAL A 66 2.82 -2.14 1.57
CA VAL A 66 2.19 -1.83 2.85
C VAL A 66 0.85 -2.57 2.91
N THR A 67 0.63 -3.36 3.95
CA THR A 67 -0.69 -3.89 4.28
C THR A 67 -1.22 -3.18 5.51
N GLY A 68 -2.44 -2.65 5.43
CA GLY A 68 -3.01 -1.83 6.50
C GLY A 68 -4.49 -1.55 6.31
N ARG A 69 -5.09 -0.89 7.30
CA ARG A 69 -6.51 -0.52 7.27
C ARG A 69 -6.67 0.88 6.68
N VAL A 70 -7.55 1.02 5.69
CA VAL A 70 -7.91 2.33 5.13
C VAL A 70 -8.78 3.08 6.13
N GLN A 71 -8.38 4.30 6.46
CA GLN A 71 -9.09 5.20 7.37
C GLN A 71 -10.16 6.02 6.62
N GLU A 72 -11.03 6.70 7.36
CA GLU A 72 -12.09 7.53 6.76
C GLU A 72 -11.56 8.69 5.91
N ASN A 73 -10.37 9.20 6.24
CA ASN A 73 -9.66 10.24 5.49
C ASN A 73 -8.80 9.69 4.34
N LEU A 74 -8.88 8.39 4.05
CA LEU A 74 -8.10 7.66 3.04
C LEU A 74 -6.61 7.48 3.35
N ASP A 75 -6.17 7.81 4.57
CA ASP A 75 -4.86 7.38 5.04
C ASP A 75 -4.87 5.88 5.32
N ILE A 76 -3.68 5.28 5.44
CA ILE A 76 -3.53 3.87 5.79
C ILE A 76 -2.91 3.77 7.19
N GLU A 77 -3.53 2.99 8.06
CA GLU A 77 -2.92 2.56 9.31
C GLU A 77 -2.20 1.23 9.07
N GLU A 78 -0.87 1.26 9.15
CA GLU A 78 -0.01 0.14 8.79
C GLU A 78 -0.19 -1.05 9.76
N SER A 79 -0.35 -2.25 9.21
CA SER A 79 -0.30 -3.51 9.97
C SER A 79 1.00 -4.25 9.71
N SER A 80 1.43 -4.29 8.44
CA SER A 80 2.71 -4.85 8.03
C SER A 80 3.26 -4.07 6.84
N ALA A 81 4.58 -4.14 6.65
CA ALA A 81 5.22 -3.54 5.51
C ALA A 81 6.48 -4.30 5.11
N ILE A 82 6.63 -4.53 3.81
CA ILE A 82 7.69 -5.34 3.21
C ILE A 82 8.50 -4.46 2.25
N PRO A 83 9.82 -4.31 2.44
CA PRO A 83 10.68 -3.62 1.49
C PRO A 83 10.75 -4.40 0.17
N ILE A 84 10.52 -3.72 -0.95
CA ILE A 84 10.70 -4.31 -2.29
C ILE A 84 12.11 -3.98 -2.75
N THR A 85 13.00 -4.96 -2.66
CA THR A 85 14.44 -4.81 -2.99
C THR A 85 14.75 -5.03 -4.47
N SER A 86 13.78 -5.56 -5.22
CA SER A 86 13.87 -5.79 -6.66
C SER A 86 13.37 -4.58 -7.46
N LYS A 87 13.74 -4.51 -8.74
CA LYS A 87 13.17 -3.52 -9.65
C LYS A 87 11.69 -3.82 -9.85
N ILE A 88 10.85 -2.80 -9.70
CA ILE A 88 9.42 -2.87 -10.01
C ILE A 88 9.12 -2.04 -11.25
N ASP A 89 8.23 -2.56 -12.10
CA ASP A 89 7.56 -1.76 -13.12
C ASP A 89 6.24 -1.25 -12.51
N PRO A 90 6.15 0.06 -12.15
CA PRO A 90 4.97 0.60 -11.51
C PRO A 90 3.75 0.58 -12.42
N GLU A 91 3.92 0.70 -13.74
CA GLU A 91 2.80 0.66 -14.68
C GLU A 91 2.24 -0.75 -14.77
N ALA A 92 3.11 -1.77 -14.88
CA ALA A 92 2.66 -3.16 -14.87
C ALA A 92 1.91 -3.51 -13.57
N TRP A 93 2.39 -3.03 -12.42
CA TRP A 93 1.70 -3.23 -11.15
C TRP A 93 0.34 -2.50 -11.10
N ASN A 94 0.28 -1.27 -11.59
CA ASN A 94 -0.96 -0.50 -11.67
C ASN A 94 -2.01 -1.21 -12.55
N GLN A 95 -1.59 -1.78 -13.68
CA GLN A 95 -2.47 -2.58 -14.55
C GLN A 95 -2.96 -3.85 -13.85
N MET A 96 -2.08 -4.55 -13.12
CA MET A 96 -2.46 -5.73 -12.33
C MET A 96 -3.53 -5.38 -11.29
N VAL A 97 -3.37 -4.26 -10.57
CA VAL A 97 -4.41 -3.76 -9.65
C VAL A 97 -5.72 -3.50 -10.39
N LYS A 98 -5.70 -2.76 -11.50
CA LYS A 98 -6.91 -2.49 -12.28
C LYS A 98 -7.62 -3.77 -12.75
N LEU A 99 -6.85 -4.77 -13.19
CA LEU A 99 -7.37 -6.07 -13.60
C LEU A 99 -7.99 -6.83 -12.42
N SER A 100 -7.37 -6.82 -11.23
CA SER A 100 -7.93 -7.49 -10.05
C SER A 100 -9.25 -6.87 -9.59
N HIS A 101 -9.44 -5.57 -9.80
CA HIS A 101 -10.72 -4.90 -9.52
C HIS A 101 -11.79 -5.17 -10.59
N LYS A 102 -11.36 -5.38 -11.83
CA LYS A 102 -12.24 -5.64 -12.98
C LYS A 102 -12.75 -7.09 -13.02
N PHE A 103 -11.91 -8.06 -12.67
CA PHE A 103 -12.19 -9.49 -12.79
C PHE A 103 -12.13 -10.19 -11.42
N LYS A 104 -13.07 -9.83 -10.53
CA LYS A 104 -13.10 -10.29 -9.12
C LYS A 104 -13.34 -11.79 -8.97
N GLU A 105 -13.82 -12.46 -10.00
CA GLU A 105 -14.11 -13.88 -10.03
C GLU A 105 -12.85 -14.77 -10.12
N ILE A 106 -11.71 -14.20 -10.54
CA ILE A 106 -10.44 -14.91 -10.71
C ILE A 106 -9.30 -14.30 -9.87
N PHE A 107 -9.57 -13.27 -9.06
CA PHE A 107 -8.60 -12.57 -8.22
C PHE A 107 -9.00 -12.57 -6.75
#